data_AF-A0A445LGR5-F1
#
_entry.id   AF-A0A445LGR5-F1
#
_cell.length_a   1.000
_cell.length_b   1.000
_cell.length_c   1.000
_cell.angle_alpha   90.00
_cell.angle_beta   90.00
_cell.angle_gamma   90.00
#
_symmetry.space_group_name_H-M   'P 1'
#
loop_
_entity.id
_entity.type
_entity.pdbx_description
1 polymer ?
#
loop_
_entity_poly.entity_id
_entity_poly.type
_entity_poly.pdbx_seq_one_letter_code
_entity_poly.pdbx_strand_id
1 'polypeptide(L)'
;MTPSSPSSVKAGMLEGVESALGLSKGSLPKPFYTRLQLWGAVFPTNTHGVPCIFDPFGRAGICGDWLLGSNIEAAVLSGIALANHVCHFHFHKSIIVICLAQNF
;
A
#
# COMPACT_ATOMS: atom_id res chain seq x y z
N MET A 1 6.66 20.53 8.54
CA MET A 1 6.31 19.29 9.25
C MET A 1 7.52 18.91 10.08
N THR A 2 7.45 19.00 11.40
CA THR A 2 8.55 18.52 12.27
C THR A 2 8.65 17.00 12.11
N PRO A 3 9.86 16.41 12.00
CA PRO A 3 9.99 14.96 11.94
C PRO A 3 9.46 14.35 13.24
N SER A 4 8.50 13.44 13.14
CA SER A 4 8.01 12.69 14.29
C SER A 4 9.02 11.60 14.65
N SER A 5 9.45 11.58 15.91
CA SER A 5 10.29 10.49 16.41
C SER A 5 9.41 9.27 16.70
N PRO A 6 9.94 8.03 16.67
CA PRO A 6 9.17 6.85 17.03
C PRO A 6 8.49 6.98 18.40
N SER A 7 9.16 7.61 19.37
CA SER A 7 8.62 7.87 20.70
C SER A 7 7.43 8.84 20.68
N SER A 8 7.48 9.90 19.86
CA SER A 8 6.37 10.85 19.75
C SER A 8 5.17 10.23 19.03
N VAL A 9 5.41 9.38 18.01
CA VAL A 9 4.34 8.62 17.33
C VAL A 9 3.66 7.66 18.31
N LYS A 10 4.44 6.89 19.07
CA LYS A 10 3.90 5.96 20.08
C LYS A 10 3.01 6.68 21.09
N ALA A 11 3.49 7.78 21.65
CA ALA A 11 2.76 8.55 22.65
C ALA A 11 1.44 9.09 22.07
N GLY A 12 1.49 9.67 20.87
CA GLY A 12 0.30 10.17 20.18
C GLY A 12 -0.72 9.08 19.85
N MET A 13 -0.27 7.89 19.42
CA MET A 13 -1.18 6.77 19.15
C MET A 13 -1.89 6.27 20.42
N LEU A 14 -1.19 6.15 21.54
CA LEU A 14 -1.79 5.75 22.82
C LEU A 14 -2.78 6.78 23.33
N GLU A 15 -2.43 8.07 23.27
CA GLU A 15 -3.33 9.18 23.64
C GLU A 15 -4.58 9.21 22.74
N GLY A 16 -4.42 8.92 21.44
CA GLY A 16 -5.55 8.78 20.52
C GLY A 16 -6.51 7.66 20.91
N VAL A 17 -6.00 6.51 21.36
CA VAL A 17 -6.82 5.40 21.86
C VAL A 17 -7.56 5.79 23.15
N GLU A 18 -6.87 6.43 24.10
CA GLU A 18 -7.49 6.95 25.33
C GLU A 18 -8.66 7.87 25.02
N SER A 19 -8.45 8.82 24.11
CA SER A 19 -9.47 9.77 23.68
C SER A 19 -10.66 9.08 23.00
N ALA A 20 -10.41 8.13 22.08
CA ALA A 20 -11.47 7.39 21.39
C ALA A 20 -12.32 6.52 22.32
N LEU A 21 -11.74 6.06 23.43
CA LEU A 21 -12.43 5.27 24.46
C LEU A 21 -13.04 6.13 25.59
N GLY A 22 -12.85 7.46 25.57
CA GLY A 22 -13.33 8.36 26.63
C GLY A 22 -12.58 8.21 27.96
N LEU A 23 -11.34 7.71 27.91
CA LEU A 23 -10.51 7.49 29.09
C LEU A 23 -9.69 8.75 29.45
N SER A 24 -9.28 8.86 30.72
CA SER A 24 -8.35 9.91 31.12
C SER A 24 -6.95 9.66 30.55
N LYS A 25 -6.22 10.75 30.28
CA LYS A 25 -4.87 10.67 29.73
C LYS A 25 -3.92 9.91 30.65
N GLY A 26 -3.19 8.95 30.10
CA GLY A 26 -2.24 8.10 30.83
C GLY A 26 -2.89 7.01 31.67
N SER A 27 -4.19 6.75 31.49
CA SER A 27 -4.90 5.68 32.21
C SER A 27 -4.69 4.30 31.59
N LEU A 28 -4.26 4.22 30.32
CA LEU A 28 -3.96 2.94 29.71
C LEU A 28 -2.74 2.29 30.38
N PRO A 29 -2.81 0.99 30.69
CA PRO A 29 -1.64 0.27 31.16
C PRO A 29 -0.54 0.27 30.10
N LYS A 30 0.71 0.34 30.56
CA LYS A 30 1.88 0.34 29.66
C LYS A 30 1.90 -0.95 28.83
N PRO A 31 1.92 -0.88 27.49
CA PRO A 31 2.02 -2.07 26.65
C PRO A 31 3.29 -2.86 26.97
N PHE A 32 3.17 -4.18 27.12
CA PHE A 32 4.30 -5.08 27.32
C PHE A 32 5.23 -5.13 26.09
N TYR A 33 4.65 -4.96 24.90
CA TYR A 33 5.34 -4.97 23.62
C TYR A 33 4.86 -3.81 22.74
N THR A 34 5.73 -3.28 21.91
CA THR A 34 5.38 -2.24 20.92
C THR A 34 6.21 -2.43 19.66
N ARG A 35 5.55 -2.41 18.51
CA ARG A 35 6.17 -2.33 17.19
C ARG A 35 5.57 -1.14 16.46
N LEU A 36 6.42 -0.31 15.87
CA LEU A 36 6.01 0.80 15.00
C LEU A 36 6.52 0.50 13.60
N GLN A 37 5.68 0.76 12.61
CA GLN A 37 5.99 0.58 11.21
C GLN A 37 5.54 1.82 10.45
N LEU A 38 6.46 2.39 9.67
CA LEU A 38 6.17 3.52 8.80
C LEU A 38 5.91 2.99 7.40
N TRP A 39 4.78 3.38 6.83
CA TRP A 39 4.41 3.06 5.46
C TRP A 39 4.46 4.33 4.61
N GLY A 40 5.57 4.55 3.90
CA GLY A 40 5.83 5.82 3.19
C GLY A 40 4.90 6.09 2.00
N ALA A 41 4.27 5.06 1.46
CA ALA A 41 3.29 5.13 0.39
C ALA A 41 2.25 4.04 0.65
N VAL A 42 1.28 4.30 1.51
CA VAL A 42 0.28 3.30 1.98
C VAL A 42 -1.13 3.56 1.47
N PHE A 43 -1.43 4.80 1.12
CA PHE A 43 -2.72 5.18 0.54
C PHE A 43 -2.45 6.03 -0.70
N PRO A 44 -2.83 5.55 -1.91
CA PRO A 44 -2.92 6.39 -3.07
C PRO A 44 -4.05 7.39 -2.85
N THR A 45 -3.76 8.68 -3.04
CA THR A 45 -4.73 9.76 -2.89
C THR A 45 -5.57 9.98 -4.15
N ASN A 46 -5.18 9.34 -5.25
CA ASN A 46 -5.85 9.36 -6.55
C ASN A 46 -5.70 8.01 -7.24
N THR A 47 -6.66 7.67 -8.10
CA THR A 47 -6.71 6.41 -8.83
C THR A 47 -6.76 6.69 -10.33
N HIS A 48 -5.96 6.00 -11.13
CA HIS A 48 -5.90 6.19 -12.58
C HIS A 48 -7.15 5.64 -13.31
N GLY A 49 -7.84 4.65 -12.72
CA GLY A 49 -9.07 4.08 -13.27
C GLY A 49 -8.86 3.10 -14.42
N VAL A 50 -7.63 2.64 -14.64
CA VAL A 50 -7.28 1.61 -15.62
C VAL A 50 -6.83 0.34 -14.91
N PRO A 51 -7.12 -0.87 -15.40
CA PRO A 51 -6.81 -2.09 -14.66
C PRO A 51 -5.31 -2.41 -14.65
N CYS A 52 -4.57 -2.05 -15.69
CA CYS A 52 -3.11 -2.16 -15.74
C CYS A 52 -2.57 -1.20 -16.80
N ILE A 53 -1.27 -0.91 -16.76
CA ILE A 53 -0.56 -0.21 -17.83
C ILE A 53 0.37 -1.22 -18.51
N PHE A 54 0.30 -1.34 -19.84
CA PHE A 54 1.13 -2.27 -20.60
C PHE A 54 1.72 -1.56 -21.82
N ASP A 55 3.04 -1.58 -21.92
CA ASP A 55 3.80 -1.14 -23.10
C ASP A 55 4.27 -2.38 -23.89
N PRO A 56 3.66 -2.69 -25.05
CA PRO A 56 4.04 -3.84 -25.86
C PRO A 56 5.42 -3.68 -26.52
N PHE A 57 5.85 -2.44 -26.82
CA PHE A 57 7.14 -2.19 -27.47
C PHE A 57 8.29 -2.35 -26.47
N GLY A 58 8.15 -1.72 -25.30
CA GLY A 58 9.07 -1.85 -24.18
C GLY A 58 8.99 -3.21 -23.48
N ARG A 59 7.94 -4.00 -23.73
CA ARG A 59 7.64 -5.28 -23.06
C ARG A 59 7.62 -5.13 -21.54
N ALA A 60 6.95 -4.08 -21.09
CA ALA A 60 6.86 -3.70 -19.68
C ALA A 60 5.40 -3.53 -19.27
N GLY A 61 5.07 -4.02 -18.08
CA GLY A 61 3.74 -3.89 -17.50
C GLY A 61 3.78 -3.42 -16.06
N ILE A 62 2.79 -2.62 -15.67
CA ILE A 62 2.60 -2.12 -14.32
C ILE A 62 1.20 -2.49 -13.82
N CYS A 63 1.15 -3.10 -12.65
CA CYS A 63 -0.07 -3.40 -11.92
C CYS A 63 0.04 -3.01 -10.43
N GLY A 64 -1.10 -2.81 -9.78
CA GLY A 64 -1.20 -2.44 -8.37
C GLY A 64 -2.58 -1.98 -7.97
N ASP A 65 -2.86 -1.98 -6.67
CA ASP A 65 -4.13 -1.51 -6.08
C ASP A 65 -4.45 -0.04 -6.40
N TRP A 66 -3.41 0.79 -6.48
CA TRP A 66 -3.48 2.22 -6.75
C TRP A 66 -3.99 2.57 -8.14
N LEU A 67 -4.08 1.59 -9.05
CA LEU A 67 -4.66 1.77 -10.37
C LEU A 67 -6.20 1.71 -10.37
N LEU A 68 -6.82 1.00 -9.40
CA LEU A 68 -8.27 0.76 -9.37
C LEU A 68 -9.00 1.23 -8.10
N GLY A 69 -8.37 1.31 -6.92
CA GLY A 69 -9.12 1.77 -5.74
C GLY A 69 -8.52 1.56 -4.35
N SER A 70 -7.21 1.31 -4.21
CA SER A 70 -6.53 1.23 -2.90
C SER A 70 -6.99 0.09 -1.96
N ASN A 71 -7.24 -1.09 -2.50
CA ASN A 71 -7.65 -2.24 -1.71
C ASN A 71 -7.08 -3.55 -2.30
N ILE A 72 -7.23 -4.64 -1.54
CA ILE A 72 -6.69 -5.95 -1.92
C ILE A 72 -7.34 -6.44 -3.22
N GLU A 73 -8.65 -6.27 -3.38
CA GLU A 73 -9.37 -6.68 -4.60
C GLU A 73 -8.83 -5.95 -5.83
N ALA A 74 -8.61 -4.64 -5.73
CA ALA A 74 -8.00 -3.81 -6.76
C ALA A 74 -6.60 -4.31 -7.15
N ALA A 75 -5.75 -4.66 -6.18
CA ALA A 75 -4.43 -5.25 -6.47
C ALA A 75 -4.55 -6.55 -7.26
N VAL A 76 -5.44 -7.45 -6.83
CA VAL A 76 -5.66 -8.76 -7.48
C VAL A 76 -6.18 -8.58 -8.90
N LEU A 77 -7.23 -7.77 -9.09
CA LEU A 77 -7.82 -7.50 -10.39
C LEU A 77 -6.81 -6.85 -11.34
N SER A 78 -5.99 -5.92 -10.84
CA SER A 78 -4.93 -5.28 -11.61
C SER A 78 -3.85 -6.28 -12.06
N GLY A 79 -3.45 -7.19 -11.16
CA GLY A 79 -2.50 -8.24 -11.47
C GLY A 79 -3.01 -9.22 -12.53
N ILE A 80 -4.28 -9.65 -12.43
CA ILE A 80 -4.93 -10.52 -13.42
C ILE A 80 -4.99 -9.83 -14.78
N ALA A 81 -5.37 -8.56 -14.83
CA ALA A 81 -5.45 -7.81 -16.08
C ALA A 81 -4.08 -7.74 -16.79
N LEU A 82 -3.01 -7.47 -16.05
CA LEU A 82 -1.66 -7.47 -16.64
C LEU A 82 -1.24 -8.87 -17.11
N ALA A 83 -1.52 -9.91 -16.33
CA ALA A 83 -1.22 -11.29 -16.71
C ALA A 83 -1.92 -11.67 -18.04
N ASN A 84 -3.16 -11.26 -18.24
CA ASN A 84 -3.89 -11.50 -19.49
C ASN A 84 -3.17 -10.82 -20.68
N HIS A 85 -2.76 -9.56 -20.55
CA HIS A 85 -1.98 -8.87 -21.59
C HIS A 85 -0.68 -9.60 -21.92
N VAL A 86 0.04 -10.09 -20.90
CA VAL A 86 1.27 -10.85 -21.05
C VAL A 86 1.01 -12.18 -21.78
N CYS A 87 -0.03 -12.92 -21.41
CA CYS A 87 -0.40 -14.19 -22.04
C CYS A 87 -0.79 -14.04 -23.52
N HIS A 88 -1.50 -12.96 -23.88
CA HIS A 88 -1.89 -12.70 -25.26
C HIS A 88 -0.73 -12.17 -26.13
N PHE A 89 0.32 -11.61 -25.51
CA PHE A 89 1.50 -11.15 -26.22
C PHE A 89 2.42 -12.35 -26.56
N HIS A 90 2.65 -12.63 -27.85
CA HIS A 90 3.35 -13.84 -28.29
C HIS A 90 4.74 -14.02 -27.65
N PHE A 91 4.88 -15.11 -26.88
CA PHE A 91 6.04 -15.50 -26.11
C PHE A 91 7.19 -15.99 -27.00
N HIS A 92 8.12 -15.10 -27.34
CA HIS A 92 9.48 -15.50 -27.75
C HIS A 92 10.60 -14.78 -26.98
N LYS A 93 10.27 -13.84 -26.08
CA LYS A 93 11.25 -13.05 -25.30
C LYS A 93 10.70 -12.68 -23.92
N SER A 94 11.60 -12.40 -22.98
CA SER A 94 11.27 -11.98 -21.61
C SER A 94 10.48 -10.66 -21.55
N ILE A 95 9.57 -10.57 -20.59
CA ILE A 95 8.74 -9.41 -20.26
C ILE A 95 9.10 -8.94 -18.83
N ILE A 96 9.06 -7.63 -18.60
CA ILE A 96 9.28 -7.02 -17.28
C ILE A 96 7.92 -6.73 -16.66
N VAL A 97 7.67 -7.29 -15.48
CA VAL A 97 6.47 -6.99 -14.66
C VAL A 97 6.92 -6.19 -13.45
N ILE A 98 6.38 -4.97 -13.32
CA ILE A 98 6.60 -4.11 -12.16
C ILE A 98 5.33 -4.13 -11.32
N CYS A 99 5.35 -4.93 -10.26
CA CYS A 99 4.32 -4.92 -9.24
C CYS A 99 4.84 -4.09 -8.07
N LEU A 100 4.32 -2.87 -7.91
CA LEU A 100 4.62 -2.07 -6.73
C LEU A 100 3.71 -2.53 -5.59
N ALA A 101 4.16 -3.56 -4.88
CA ALA A 101 3.60 -3.88 -3.59
C ALA A 101 4.07 -2.78 -2.62
N GLN A 102 3.13 -2.00 -2.12
CA GLN A 102 3.35 -1.22 -0.92
C GLN A 102 3.61 -2.26 0.18
N ASN A 103 4.80 -2.22 0.81
CA ASN A 103 5.22 -3.20 1.81
C ASN A 103 4.03 -3.50 2.76
N PHE A 104 3.82 -4.77 3.12
CA PHE A 104 2.87 -5.23 4.14
C PHE A 104 3.58 -5.64 5.44
#